data_AF-A0AAE4T9Q5-F1
#
_entry.id   AF-A0AAE4T9Q5-F1
#
_cell.length_a   1.000
_cell.length_b   1.000
_cell.length_c   1.000
_cell.angle_alpha   90.00
_cell.angle_beta   90.00
_cell.angle_gamma   90.00
#
_symmetry.space_group_name_H-M   'P 1'
#
loop_
_entity.id
_entity.type
_entity.pdbx_description
1 polymer ?
#
loop_
_entity_poly.entity_id
_entity_poly.type
_entity_poly.pdbx_seq_one_letter_code
_entity_poly.pdbx_strand_id
1 'polypeptide(L)'
;MKKFTAQWDDITDRTVEKMKAVQSESIQDVISLAQTPKAKGGRMPVDTGNLRNSLVSELNGALISEGADSFALVSAMMDLGDTSRFAWIASYARRREFGFTGKDKLGRQHNEKGDHFAGSAADQWPSIVRKNAARLK
;
A
#
# COMPACT_ATOMS: atom_id res chain seq x y z
N MET A 1 27.10 33.87 -10.01
CA MET A 1 26.78 33.34 -8.66
C MET A 1 25.30 33.65 -8.41
N LYS A 2 24.45 32.66 -8.10
CA LYS A 2 23.03 32.92 -7.79
C LYS A 2 22.95 33.82 -6.54
N LYS A 3 21.93 34.67 -6.44
CA LYS A 3 21.64 35.42 -5.19
C LYS A 3 21.32 34.42 -4.08
N PHE A 4 21.65 34.75 -2.84
CA PHE A 4 21.40 33.91 -1.65
C PHE A 4 19.95 33.41 -1.59
N THR A 5 18.97 34.28 -1.87
CA THR A 5 17.54 33.90 -1.90
C THR A 5 17.26 32.81 -2.94
N ALA A 6 17.79 32.94 -4.16
CA ALA A 6 17.63 31.94 -5.21
C ALA A 6 18.35 30.60 -4.91
N GLN A 7 19.29 30.58 -3.96
CA GLN A 7 19.88 29.33 -3.46
C GLN A 7 18.96 28.66 -2.42
N TRP A 8 18.28 29.45 -1.58
CA TRP A 8 17.29 28.93 -0.63
C TRP A 8 16.04 28.39 -1.32
N ASP A 9 15.57 29.08 -2.36
CA ASP A 9 14.43 28.61 -3.15
C ASP A 9 14.75 27.23 -3.77
N ASP A 10 15.93 27.09 -4.39
CA ASP A 10 16.40 25.82 -4.97
C ASP A 10 16.57 24.69 -3.93
N ILE A 11 16.99 25.01 -2.71
CA ILE A 11 17.05 24.02 -1.62
C ILE A 11 15.64 23.61 -1.20
N THR A 12 14.72 24.56 -1.12
CA THR A 12 13.34 24.32 -0.69
C THR A 12 12.61 23.45 -1.71
N ASP A 13 12.68 23.81 -2.99
CA ASP A 13 12.04 23.06 -4.08
C ASP A 13 12.52 21.62 -4.13
N ARG A 14 13.85 21.41 -4.08
CA ARG A 14 14.45 20.07 -4.04
C ARG A 14 14.03 19.27 -2.81
N THR A 15 13.86 19.94 -1.67
CA THR A 15 13.41 19.27 -0.44
C THR A 15 11.97 18.79 -0.58
N VAL A 16 11.09 19.63 -1.14
CA VAL A 16 9.69 19.26 -1.42
C VAL A 16 9.61 18.11 -2.41
N GLU A 17 10.36 18.16 -3.50
CA GLU A 17 10.42 17.07 -4.50
C GLU A 17 10.88 15.75 -3.88
N LYS A 18 11.94 15.78 -3.05
CA LYS A 18 12.42 14.60 -2.33
C LYS A 18 11.37 14.05 -1.36
N MET A 19 10.66 14.92 -0.64
CA MET A 19 9.59 14.50 0.26
C MET A 19 8.44 13.82 -0.50
N LYS A 20 8.03 14.38 -1.65
CA LYS A 20 7.02 13.76 -2.54
C LYS A 20 7.49 12.40 -3.05
N ALA A 21 8.75 12.28 -3.46
CA ALA A 21 9.32 11.01 -3.90
C ALA A 21 9.34 9.96 -2.77
N VAL A 22 9.75 10.33 -1.56
CA VAL A 22 9.70 9.43 -0.40
C VAL A 22 8.27 8.95 -0.14
N GLN A 23 7.28 9.85 -0.19
CA GLN A 23 5.87 9.51 0.01
C GLN A 23 5.37 8.52 -1.06
N SER A 24 5.51 8.86 -2.34
CA SER A 24 4.96 8.06 -3.45
C SER A 24 5.63 6.69 -3.58
N GLU A 25 6.94 6.61 -3.42
CA GLU A 25 7.68 5.35 -3.47
C GLU A 25 7.35 4.46 -2.25
N SER A 26 7.17 5.06 -1.06
CA SER A 26 6.83 4.28 0.14
C SER A 26 5.43 3.68 0.08
N ILE A 27 4.46 4.40 -0.50
CA ILE A 27 3.12 3.87 -0.75
C ILE A 27 3.20 2.70 -1.74
N GLN A 28 3.91 2.88 -2.85
CA GLN A 28 4.11 1.82 -3.84
C GLN A 28 4.75 0.57 -3.21
N ASP A 29 5.78 0.74 -2.40
CA ASP A 29 6.48 -0.37 -1.74
C ASP A 29 5.57 -1.14 -0.76
N VAL A 30 4.78 -0.43 0.05
CA VAL A 30 3.89 -1.05 1.05
C VAL A 30 2.77 -1.83 0.37
N ILE A 31 2.12 -1.24 -0.63
CA ILE A 31 1.03 -1.93 -1.33
C ILE A 31 1.59 -3.05 -2.20
N SER A 32 2.77 -2.89 -2.82
CA SER A 32 3.45 -3.97 -3.54
C SER A 32 3.77 -5.15 -2.62
N LEU A 33 4.23 -4.88 -1.39
CA LEU A 33 4.47 -5.91 -0.39
C LEU A 33 3.15 -6.64 -0.02
N ALA A 34 2.07 -5.89 0.22
CA ALA A 34 0.76 -6.46 0.50
C ALA A 34 0.23 -7.32 -0.67
N GLN A 35 0.50 -6.91 -1.92
CA GLN A 35 0.11 -7.62 -3.13
C GLN A 35 1.04 -8.79 -3.48
N THR A 36 2.15 -8.98 -2.78
CA THR A 36 3.15 -10.02 -3.11
C THR A 36 2.61 -11.42 -2.80
N PRO A 37 2.46 -12.31 -3.80
CA PRO A 37 1.94 -13.66 -3.59
C PRO A 37 2.81 -14.49 -2.66
N LYS A 38 2.21 -15.43 -1.93
CA LYS A 38 2.94 -16.42 -1.11
C LYS A 38 4.00 -17.19 -1.89
N ALA A 39 3.69 -17.57 -3.13
CA ALA A 39 4.63 -18.25 -4.03
C ALA A 39 5.90 -17.42 -4.35
N LYS A 40 5.87 -16.11 -4.10
CA LYS A 40 6.99 -15.17 -4.27
C LYS A 40 7.57 -14.69 -2.93
N GLY A 41 7.28 -15.39 -1.83
CA GLY A 41 7.76 -15.03 -0.50
C GLY A 41 6.94 -13.97 0.24
N GLY A 42 5.82 -13.53 -0.33
CA GLY A 42 4.89 -12.61 0.33
C GLY A 42 3.80 -13.33 1.12
N ARG A 43 2.69 -12.62 1.36
CA ARG A 43 1.56 -13.12 2.16
C ARG A 43 0.22 -13.16 1.41
N MET A 44 0.11 -12.49 0.26
CA MET A 44 -1.12 -12.48 -0.53
C MET A 44 -1.48 -13.91 -0.99
N PRO A 45 -2.63 -14.46 -0.59
CA PRO A 45 -3.12 -15.70 -1.16
C PRO A 45 -3.62 -15.42 -2.58
N VAL A 46 -3.15 -16.22 -3.54
CA VAL A 46 -3.57 -16.13 -4.94
C VAL A 46 -4.02 -17.52 -5.37
N ASP A 47 -5.32 -17.63 -5.61
CA ASP A 47 -5.93 -18.79 -6.28
C ASP A 47 -6.36 -18.35 -7.69
N THR A 48 -7.52 -17.72 -7.81
CA THR A 48 -8.00 -17.13 -9.09
C THR A 48 -7.53 -15.70 -9.34
N GLY A 49 -6.83 -15.07 -8.39
CA GLY A 49 -6.45 -13.66 -8.43
C GLY A 49 -7.54 -12.67 -8.00
N ASN A 50 -8.78 -13.15 -7.77
CA ASN A 50 -9.92 -12.30 -7.39
C ASN A 50 -9.66 -11.42 -6.16
N LEU A 51 -9.01 -11.96 -5.12
CA LEU A 51 -8.64 -11.17 -3.95
C LEU A 51 -7.73 -10.02 -4.35
N ARG A 52 -6.60 -10.31 -5.02
CA ARG A 52 -5.60 -9.32 -5.44
C ARG A 52 -6.21 -8.23 -6.34
N ASN A 53 -7.11 -8.63 -7.24
CA ASN A 53 -7.81 -7.73 -8.15
C ASN A 53 -8.93 -6.93 -7.48
N SER A 54 -9.38 -7.31 -6.28
CA SER A 54 -10.37 -6.54 -5.51
C SER A 54 -9.78 -5.33 -4.78
N LEU A 55 -8.52 -4.97 -5.06
CA LEU A 55 -7.92 -3.77 -4.50
C LEU A 55 -8.63 -2.53 -5.05
N VAL A 56 -9.06 -1.67 -4.13
CA VAL A 56 -9.64 -0.36 -4.36
C VAL A 56 -8.69 0.68 -3.80
N SER A 57 -8.44 1.73 -4.59
CA SER A 57 -7.56 2.84 -4.23
C SER A 57 -8.34 4.15 -4.22
N GLU A 58 -8.39 4.81 -3.06
CA GLU A 58 -9.06 6.08 -2.83
C GLU A 58 -8.06 7.20 -2.54
N LEU A 59 -8.38 8.42 -2.95
CA LEU A 59 -7.64 9.64 -2.64
C LEU A 59 -8.64 10.70 -2.16
N ASN A 60 -8.40 11.25 -0.97
CA ASN A 60 -9.25 12.26 -0.33
C ASN A 60 -10.74 11.86 -0.29
N GLY A 61 -11.01 10.57 -0.09
CA GLY A 61 -12.36 10.00 0.00
C GLY A 61 -13.03 9.70 -1.35
N ALA A 62 -12.40 10.03 -2.48
CA ALA A 62 -12.87 9.67 -3.80
C ALA A 62 -12.23 8.36 -4.29
N LEU A 63 -13.03 7.48 -4.89
CA LEU A 63 -12.54 6.31 -5.60
C LEU A 63 -11.76 6.77 -6.84
N ILE A 64 -10.48 6.39 -6.93
CA ILE A 64 -9.61 6.75 -8.06
C ILE A 64 -9.45 5.59 -9.03
N SER A 65 -9.24 4.38 -8.51
CA SER A 65 -8.96 3.22 -9.33
C SER A 65 -9.23 1.90 -8.59
N GLU A 66 -9.45 0.84 -9.36
CA GLU A 66 -9.64 -0.53 -8.90
C GLU A 66 -8.71 -1.49 -9.65
N GLY A 67 -8.42 -2.64 -9.06
CA GLY A 67 -7.54 -3.66 -9.64
C GLY A 67 -6.19 -3.75 -8.93
N ALA A 68 -5.43 -4.81 -9.27
CA ALA A 68 -4.20 -5.17 -8.59
C ALA A 68 -3.14 -4.05 -8.58
N ASP A 69 -3.11 -3.22 -9.62
CA ASP A 69 -2.13 -2.15 -9.82
C ASP A 69 -2.72 -0.74 -9.61
N SER A 70 -3.94 -0.64 -9.06
CA SER A 70 -4.66 0.64 -8.86
C SER A 70 -3.91 1.66 -8.00
N PHE A 71 -2.99 1.18 -7.15
CA PHE A 71 -2.20 2.02 -6.26
C PHE A 71 -1.15 2.87 -6.98
N ALA A 72 -0.73 2.48 -8.18
CA ALA A 72 0.25 3.25 -8.95
C ALA A 72 -0.30 4.63 -9.33
N LEU A 73 -1.58 4.70 -9.72
CA LEU A 73 -2.22 5.95 -10.10
C LEU A 73 -2.38 6.88 -8.89
N VAL A 74 -2.86 6.38 -7.75
CA VAL A 74 -2.98 7.19 -6.52
C VAL A 74 -1.61 7.70 -6.07
N SER A 75 -0.57 6.87 -6.12
CA SER A 75 0.79 7.28 -5.75
C SER A 75 1.35 8.39 -6.64
N ALA A 76 0.94 8.45 -7.90
CA ALA A 76 1.35 9.49 -8.85
C ALA A 76 0.54 10.79 -8.71
N MET A 77 -0.70 10.71 -8.25
CA MET A 77 -1.60 11.86 -8.10
C MET A 77 -1.48 12.56 -6.73
N MET A 78 -0.91 11.89 -5.73
CA MET A 78 -0.85 12.41 -4.37
C MET A 78 0.09 13.60 -4.21
N ASP A 79 -0.38 14.59 -3.46
CA ASP A 79 0.44 15.64 -2.87
C ASP A 79 0.72 15.41 -1.38
N LEU A 80 1.67 16.18 -0.84
CA LEU A 80 1.94 16.19 0.59
C LEU A 80 0.72 16.74 1.34
N GLY A 81 0.22 15.97 2.29
CA GLY A 81 -0.97 16.33 3.09
C GLY A 81 -2.25 15.62 2.65
N ASP A 82 -2.26 15.00 1.46
CA ASP A 82 -3.39 14.17 1.02
C ASP A 82 -3.53 12.88 1.86
N THR A 83 -4.75 12.35 1.88
CA THR A 83 -5.06 11.05 2.50
C THR A 83 -5.45 10.03 1.44
N SER A 84 -4.73 8.91 1.39
CA SER A 84 -5.10 7.75 0.56
C SER A 84 -5.61 6.57 1.40
N ARG A 85 -6.48 5.76 0.80
CA ARG A 85 -6.93 4.48 1.37
C ARG A 85 -6.81 3.38 0.32
N PHE A 86 -6.32 2.23 0.77
CA PHE A 86 -6.21 1.01 -0.01
C PHE A 86 -6.98 -0.10 0.69
N ALA A 87 -7.92 -0.73 -0.02
CA ALA A 87 -8.79 -1.76 0.57
C ALA A 87 -9.02 -2.92 -0.39
N TRP A 88 -8.99 -4.15 0.12
CA TRP A 88 -9.38 -5.34 -0.63
C TRP A 88 -10.84 -5.68 -0.31
N ILE A 89 -11.73 -5.55 -1.30
CA ILE A 89 -13.19 -5.60 -1.09
C ILE A 89 -13.82 -6.96 -1.39
N ALA A 90 -13.04 -7.98 -1.76
CA ALA A 90 -13.58 -9.33 -1.91
C ALA A 90 -14.29 -9.77 -0.62
N SER A 91 -15.47 -10.40 -0.74
CA SER A 91 -16.32 -10.76 0.41
C SER A 91 -15.62 -11.63 1.47
N TYR A 92 -14.59 -12.37 1.05
CA TYR A 92 -13.78 -13.23 1.90
C TYR A 92 -12.44 -12.60 2.33
N ALA A 93 -12.11 -11.37 1.93
CA ALA A 93 -10.84 -10.70 2.19
C ALA A 93 -10.51 -10.64 3.69
N ARG A 94 -11.48 -10.24 4.54
CA ARG A 94 -11.29 -10.19 6.00
C ARG A 94 -10.97 -11.57 6.61
N ARG A 95 -11.62 -12.63 6.11
CA ARG A 95 -11.34 -14.00 6.58
C ARG A 95 -9.94 -14.44 6.18
N ARG A 96 -9.47 -14.04 5.00
CA ARG A 96 -8.08 -14.30 4.59
C ARG A 96 -7.09 -13.50 5.40
N GLU A 97 -7.38 -12.24 5.70
CA GLU A 97 -6.49 -11.38 6.48
C GLU A 97 -6.35 -11.88 7.92
N PHE A 98 -7.47 -12.10 8.62
CA PHE A 98 -7.48 -12.37 10.06
C PHE A 98 -7.65 -13.85 10.44
N GLY A 99 -7.99 -14.70 9.47
CA GLY A 99 -8.38 -16.08 9.74
C GLY A 99 -9.83 -16.21 10.18
N PHE A 100 -10.27 -17.44 10.37
CA PHE A 100 -11.62 -17.75 10.85
C PHE A 100 -11.64 -19.10 11.56
N THR A 101 -12.20 -19.12 12.76
CA THR A 101 -12.59 -20.34 13.47
C THR A 101 -14.10 -20.38 13.57
N GLY A 102 -14.73 -21.46 13.12
CA GLY A 102 -16.17 -21.64 13.27
C GLY A 102 -16.79 -22.56 12.23
N LYS A 103 -18.09 -22.81 12.41
CA LYS A 103 -18.88 -23.66 11.54
C LYS A 103 -19.48 -22.83 10.40
N ASP A 104 -19.37 -23.28 9.17
CA ASP A 104 -20.02 -22.63 8.03
C ASP A 104 -21.50 -23.00 7.92
N LYS A 105 -22.22 -22.43 6.93
CA LYS A 105 -23.64 -22.71 6.68
C LYS A 105 -23.93 -24.17 6.31
N LEU A 106 -22.93 -24.93 5.89
CA LEU A 106 -23.02 -26.35 5.54
C LEU A 106 -22.62 -27.25 6.71
N GLY A 107 -22.29 -26.68 7.87
CA GLY A 107 -21.89 -27.44 9.03
C GLY A 107 -20.42 -27.86 9.06
N ARG A 108 -19.58 -27.38 8.14
CA ARG A 108 -18.15 -27.69 8.13
C ARG A 108 -17.42 -26.83 9.17
N GLN A 109 -16.54 -27.46 9.94
CA GLN A 109 -15.71 -26.76 10.92
C GLN A 109 -14.45 -26.21 10.24
N HIS A 110 -14.20 -24.92 10.44
CA HIS A 110 -13.01 -24.24 9.97
C HIS A 110 -12.14 -23.82 11.16
N ASN A 111 -10.83 -23.96 11.00
CA ASN A 111 -9.81 -23.40 11.88
C ASN A 111 -8.67 -22.89 10.98
N GLU A 112 -8.93 -21.76 10.32
CA GLU A 112 -8.03 -21.16 9.35
C GLU A 112 -7.26 -20.00 10.00
N LYS A 113 -5.93 -20.03 9.88
CA LYS A 113 -5.06 -18.93 10.30
C LYS A 113 -5.11 -17.79 9.28
N GLY A 114 -5.05 -16.55 9.75
CA GLY A 114 -4.92 -15.36 8.92
C GLY A 114 -3.59 -15.33 8.16
N ASP A 115 -3.66 -14.85 6.92
CA ASP A 115 -2.51 -14.60 6.06
C ASP A 115 -1.79 -13.31 6.46
N HIS A 116 -2.52 -12.37 7.06
CA HIS A 116 -2.03 -11.06 7.49
C HIS A 116 -1.32 -10.28 6.39
N PHE A 117 -1.80 -10.37 5.15
CA PHE A 117 -1.11 -9.79 3.99
C PHE A 117 -1.15 -8.26 4.00
N ALA A 118 -2.26 -7.66 4.43
CA ALA A 118 -2.41 -6.21 4.49
C ALA A 118 -1.77 -5.65 5.77
N GLY A 119 -2.10 -6.22 6.93
CA GLY A 119 -1.62 -5.77 8.23
C GLY A 119 -0.10 -5.86 8.34
N SER A 120 0.51 -6.99 7.98
CA SER A 120 1.97 -7.14 8.08
C SER A 120 2.73 -6.24 7.10
N ALA A 121 2.13 -5.86 5.96
CA ALA A 121 2.73 -4.89 5.05
C ALA A 121 2.61 -3.47 5.62
N ALA A 122 1.47 -3.12 6.21
CA ALA A 122 1.28 -1.84 6.89
C ALA A 122 2.25 -1.66 8.07
N ASP A 123 2.54 -2.72 8.83
CA ASP A 123 3.53 -2.70 9.92
C ASP A 123 4.96 -2.34 9.43
N GLN A 124 5.27 -2.58 8.15
CA GLN A 124 6.57 -2.24 7.56
C GLN A 124 6.69 -0.76 7.18
N TRP A 125 5.61 0.03 7.26
CA TRP A 125 5.59 1.44 6.85
C TRP A 125 6.79 2.25 7.38
N PRO A 126 7.11 2.25 8.70
CA PRO A 126 8.24 3.03 9.20
C PRO A 126 9.59 2.60 8.62
N SER A 127 9.76 1.29 8.35
CA SER A 127 10.99 0.74 7.80
C SER A 127 11.17 1.13 6.33
N ILE A 128 10.09 1.02 5.54
CA ILE A 128 10.04 1.38 4.14
C ILE A 128 10.31 2.87 3.94
N VAL A 129 9.63 3.74 4.72
CA VAL A 129 9.88 5.19 4.66
C VAL A 129 11.33 5.52 4.99
N ARG A 130 11.92 4.92 6.03
CA ARG A 130 13.34 5.13 6.36
C ARG A 130 14.27 4.69 5.24
N LYS A 131 13.99 3.55 4.61
CA LYS A 131 14.77 3.04 3.47
C LYS A 131 14.73 4.00 2.29
N ASN A 132 13.54 4.45 1.89
CA ASN A 132 13.38 5.36 0.76
C ASN A 132 13.96 6.75 1.06
N ALA A 133 13.75 7.27 2.27
CA ALA A 133 14.37 8.51 2.71
C ALA A 133 15.91 8.42 2.69
N ALA A 134 16.51 7.29 3.10
CA ALA A 134 17.96 7.09 3.05
C ALA A 134 18.50 7.01 1.61
N ARG A 135 17.75 6.38 0.69
CA ARG A 135 18.13 6.27 -0.72
C ARG A 135 18.06 7.61 -1.47
N LEU A 136 17.08 8.45 -1.14
CA LEU A 136 16.82 9.74 -1.82
C LEU A 136 17.59 10.93 -1.21
N LYS A 137 18.49 10.68 -0.25
CA LYS A 137 19.35 11.71 0.35
C LYS A 137 20.20 12.43 -0.69
#